data_AF-A0A2E0VYF0-F1
#
_entry.id   AF-A0A2E0VYF0-F1
#
_cell.length_a   1.000
_cell.length_b   1.000
_cell.length_c   1.000
_cell.angle_alpha   90.00
_cell.angle_beta   90.00
_cell.angle_gamma   90.00
#
_symmetry.space_group_name_H-M   'P 1'
#
loop_
_entity.id
_entity.type
_entity.pdbx_description
1 polymer ?
#
loop_
_entity_poly.entity_id
_entity_poly.type
_entity_poly.pdbx_seq_one_letter_code
_entity_poly.pdbx_strand_id
1 'polypeptide(L)' 'MRRYNGRMNGEKFLADAQNNLLHNLDSEKEECNIDSILLIRVELPFTSIESAFNHKNYGLCPYCFRKQFEMYINSK' A
#
# COMPACT_ATOMS: atom_id res chain seq x y z
N MET A 1 8.61 -3.26 6.96
CA MET A 1 10.06 -2.97 6.74
C MET A 1 10.11 -1.74 5.87
N ARG A 2 10.91 -0.70 6.20
CA ARG A 2 10.97 0.47 5.30
C ARG A 2 11.78 0.12 4.05
N ARG A 3 11.17 0.32 2.88
CA ARG A 3 11.82 0.16 1.59
C ARG A 3 12.46 1.48 1.15
N TYR A 4 13.67 1.38 0.60
CA TYR A 4 14.46 2.52 0.10
C TYR A 4 14.81 2.37 -1.39
N ASN A 5 14.16 1.42 -2.07
CA ASN A 5 14.31 1.16 -3.50
C ASN A 5 13.09 1.70 -4.28
N GLY A 6 13.08 1.64 -5.61
CA GLY A 6 11.90 1.95 -6.43
C GLY A 6 11.17 3.25 -6.07
N ARG A 7 11.81 4.40 -6.33
CA ARG A 7 11.32 5.77 -6.04
C ARG A 7 10.92 6.04 -4.58
N MET A 8 11.09 5.09 -3.67
CA MET A 8 10.81 5.25 -2.25
C MET A 8 12.07 5.74 -1.54
N ASN A 9 12.00 6.95 -0.97
CA ASN A 9 12.96 7.53 -0.05
C ASN A 9 12.51 7.34 1.42
N GLY A 10 12.03 6.14 1.77
CA GLY A 10 11.60 5.82 3.13
C GLY A 10 10.17 6.25 3.46
N GLU A 11 9.33 6.45 2.44
CA GLU A 11 7.89 6.61 2.55
C GLU A 11 7.24 5.40 3.25
N LYS A 12 6.01 5.60 3.72
CA LYS A 12 5.29 4.61 4.52
C LYS A 12 4.24 3.87 3.70
N PHE A 13 3.71 4.51 2.69
CA PHE A 13 2.65 3.98 1.85
C PHE A 13 3.09 3.95 0.40
N LEU A 14 2.59 2.96 -0.33
CA LEU A 14 2.86 2.79 -1.76
C LEU A 14 1.54 2.48 -2.43
N ALA A 15 1.13 3.31 -3.38
CA ALA A 15 -0.02 3.01 -4.21
C ALA A 15 0.41 2.25 -5.46
N ASP A 16 -0.30 1.17 -5.74
CA ASP A 16 -0.30 0.46 -7.00
C ASP A 16 -1.25 1.19 -7.98
N ALA A 17 -0.67 1.92 -8.94
CA ALA A 17 -1.47 2.64 -9.91
C ALA A 17 -2.27 1.73 -10.86
N GLN A 18 -1.83 0.48 -11.06
CA GLN A 18 -2.47 -0.49 -11.95
C GLN A 18 -3.68 -1.14 -11.28
N ASN A 19 -3.53 -1.66 -10.05
CA ASN A 19 -4.62 -2.33 -9.34
C ASN A 19 -5.46 -1.38 -8.48
N ASN A 20 -5.08 -0.10 -8.44
CA ASN A 20 -5.73 0.94 -7.63
C ASN A 20 -5.78 0.59 -6.13
N LEU A 21 -4.71 -0.02 -5.62
CA LEU A 21 -4.58 -0.42 -4.22
C LEU A 21 -3.51 0.41 -3.50
N LEU A 22 -3.75 0.73 -2.25
CA LEU A 22 -2.80 1.34 -1.35
C LEU A 22 -2.21 0.27 -0.44
N HIS A 23 -0.90 0.21 -0.38
CA HIS A 23 -0.12 -0.67 0.47
C HIS A 23 0.51 0.12 1.61
N ASN A 24 0.63 -0.51 2.77
CA ASN A 24 1.40 -0.01 3.90
C ASN A 24 2.71 -0.80 3.99
N LEU A 25 3.84 -0.13 3.76
CA LEU A 25 5.18 -0.73 3.74
C LEU A 25 5.63 -1.16 5.14
N ASP A 26 5.11 -0.52 6.19
CA ASP A 26 5.40 -0.94 7.57
C ASP A 26 4.76 -2.30 7.90
N SER A 27 3.62 -2.63 7.26
CA SER A 27 2.86 -3.86 7.47
C SER A 27 2.74 -4.74 6.22
N GLU A 28 3.69 -4.60 5.28
CA GLU A 28 3.71 -5.40 4.06
C GLU A 28 3.89 -6.90 4.36
N LYS A 29 3.39 -7.71 3.43
CA LYS A 29 3.54 -9.16 3.42
C LYS A 29 3.90 -9.62 2.01
N GLU A 30 4.35 -10.87 1.87
CA GLU A 30 4.67 -11.44 0.56
C GLU A 30 3.45 -11.42 -0.38
N GLU A 31 2.24 -11.65 0.16
CA GLU A 31 0.99 -11.61 -0.62
C GLU A 31 0.66 -10.23 -1.19
N CYS A 32 1.34 -9.17 -0.72
CA CYS A 32 1.18 -7.83 -1.28
C CYS A 32 1.85 -7.66 -2.66
N ASN A 33 2.75 -8.57 -3.07
CA ASN A 33 3.48 -8.54 -4.34
C ASN A 33 4.14 -7.18 -4.68
N ILE A 34 4.65 -6.46 -3.67
CA ILE A 34 5.23 -5.11 -3.85
C ILE A 34 6.43 -5.14 -4.79
N ASP A 35 7.27 -6.17 -4.73
CA ASP A 35 8.41 -6.31 -5.64
C ASP A 35 7.99 -6.33 -7.12
N SER A 36 6.83 -6.94 -7.44
CA SER A 36 6.29 -6.93 -8.79
C SER A 36 5.84 -5.53 -9.21
N ILE A 37 5.22 -4.76 -8.30
CA ILE A 37 4.82 -3.37 -8.54
C ILE A 37 6.03 -2.49 -8.86
N LEU A 38 7.11 -2.64 -8.08
CA LEU A 38 8.37 -1.91 -8.29
C LEU A 38 9.06 -2.31 -9.60
N LEU A 39 8.98 -3.60 -9.97
CA LEU A 39 9.59 -4.10 -11.20
C LEU A 39 8.96 -3.46 -12.44
N ILE A 40 7.63 -3.33 -12.45
CA ILE A 40 6.88 -2.74 -13.58
C ILE A 40 6.76 -1.20 -13.49
N ARG A 41 7.29 -0.59 -12.42
CA ARG A 41 7.38 0.86 -12.21
C ARG A 41 6.04 1.59 -12.16
N VAL A 42 5.02 0.97 -11.58
CA VAL A 42 3.68 1.56 -11.39
C VAL A 42 3.43 2.04 -9.96
N GLU A 43 4.50 2.13 -9.16
CA GLU A 43 4.44 2.62 -7.78
C GLU A 43 4.28 4.15 -7.70
N LEU A 44 3.46 4.58 -6.74
CA LEU A 44 3.38 5.96 -6.29
C LEU A 44 3.58 6.00 -4.77
N PRO A 45 4.74 6.47 -4.28
CA PRO A 45 5.06 6.48 -2.85
C PRO A 45 4.41 7.68 -2.14
N PHE A 46 3.99 7.47 -0.89
CA PHE A 46 3.35 8.49 -0.04
C PHE A 46 3.81 8.40 1.41
N THR A 47 4.04 9.54 2.04
CA THR A 47 4.43 9.63 3.45
C THR A 47 3.26 9.39 4.41
N SER A 48 2.03 9.69 3.98
CA SER A 48 0.81 9.54 4.77
C SER A 48 -0.34 8.91 3.97
N ILE A 49 -1.27 8.24 4.67
CA ILE A 49 -2.48 7.69 4.04
C ILE A 49 -3.39 8.79 3.46
N GLU A 50 -3.42 9.95 4.12
CA GLU A 50 -4.20 11.11 3.69
C GLU A 50 -3.70 11.66 2.35
N SER A 51 -2.38 11.78 2.16
CA SER A 51 -1.82 12.25 0.88
C SER A 51 -2.12 11.27 -0.26
N ALA A 52 -2.13 9.97 0.02
CA ALA A 52 -2.56 8.96 -0.96
C ALA A 52 -4.03 9.13 -1.34
N PHE A 53 -4.93 9.32 -0.37
CA PHE A 53 -6.35 9.51 -0.64
C PHE A 53 -6.69 10.84 -1.31
N ASN A 54 -5.95 11.91 -0.98
CA ASN A 54 -6.07 13.20 -1.65
C ASN A 54 -5.62 13.11 -3.12
N HIS A 55 -4.68 12.22 -3.44
CA HIS A 55 -4.29 11.95 -4.81
C HIS A 55 -5.36 11.15 -5.57
N LYS A 56 -5.88 10.07 -4.97
CA LYS A 56 -6.93 9.22 -5.56
C LYS A 56 -7.61 8.36 -4.50
N ASN A 57 -8.87 7.99 -4.73
CA ASN A 57 -9.58 6.99 -3.92
C ASN A 57 -9.06 5.57 -4.19
N TYR A 58 -7.87 5.25 -3.66
CA TYR A 58 -7.30 3.91 -3.69
C TYR A 58 -8.09 2.96 -2.77
N GLY A 59 -8.21 1.69 -3.15
CA GLY A 59 -8.65 0.64 -2.23
C GLY A 59 -7.54 0.30 -1.23
N LEU A 60 -7.89 -0.12 -0.02
CA LEU A 60 -6.89 -0.60 0.94
C LEU A 60 -6.49 -2.03 0.60
N CYS A 61 -5.18 -2.30 0.52
CA CYS A 61 -4.69 -3.65 0.32
C CYS A 61 -5.19 -4.58 1.45
N PRO A 62 -5.89 -5.69 1.14
CA PRO A 62 -6.48 -6.56 2.16
C PRO A 62 -5.43 -7.25 3.02
N TYR A 63 -4.19 -7.41 2.53
CA TYR A 63 -3.09 -8.03 3.27
C TYR A 63 -2.39 -7.04 4.21
N CYS A 64 -2.08 -5.83 3.72
CA CYS A 64 -1.50 -4.75 4.53
C CYS A 64 -2.44 -4.31 5.66
N PHE A 65 -3.74 -4.25 5.37
CA PHE A 65 -4.77 -3.73 6.27
C PHE A 65 -5.66 -4.84 6.87
N ARG A 66 -5.18 -6.09 6.86
CA ARG A 66 -5.96 -7.26 7.28
C ARG A 66 -6.62 -7.12 8.66
N LYS A 67 -5.93 -6.54 9.64
CA LYS A 67 -6.50 -6.29 10.98
C LYS A 67 -7.71 -5.34 10.93
N GLN A 68 -7.70 -4.34 10.06
CA GLN A 68 -8.85 -3.43 9.87
C GLN A 68 -10.00 -4.12 9.14
N PHE A 69 -9.68 -4.98 8.15
CA PHE A 69 -10.69 -5.79 7.46
C PHE A 69 -11.36 -6.83 8.36
N GLU A 70 -10.59 -7.57 9.16
CA GLU A 70 -11.13 -8.58 10.08
C GLU A 70 -12.01 -7.94 11.17
N MET A 71 -11.65 -6.76 11.69
CA MET A 71 -12.51 -6.01 12.61
C MET A 71 -13.82 -5.57 11.95
N TYR A 72 -13.78 -5.12 10.68
CA TYR A 72 -14.98 -4.71 9.94
C TYR A 72 -15.91 -5.87 9.60
N ILE A 73 -15.36 -7.06 9.32
CA ILE A 73 -16.16 -8.26 9.04
C ILE A 73 -16.80 -8.82 10.31
N ASN A 74 -16.07 -8.87 11.44
CA ASN A 74 -16.58 -9.41 12.70
C ASN A 74 -17.51 -8.45 13.48
N SER A 75 -17.79 -7.27 12.94
CA SER A 75 -18.74 -6.29 13.49
C SER A 75 -20.06 -6.21 12.72
N LYS A 76 -20.28 -7.11 11.75
CA LYS A 76 -21.56 -7.36 11.08
C LYS A 76 -22.10 -8.73 11.47
#